data_AF-A0A965HGR7-F1
#
_entry.id   AF-A0A965HGR7-F1
#
_cell.length_a   1.000
_cell.length_b   1.000
_cell.length_c   1.000
_cell.angle_alpha   90.00
_cell.angle_beta   90.00
_cell.angle_gamma   90.00
#
_symmetry.space_group_name_H-M   'P 1'
#
loop_
_entity.id
_entity.type
_entity.pdbx_description
1 polymer ?
#
loop_
_entity_poly.entity_id
_entity_poly.type
_entity_poly.pdbx_seq_one_letter_code
_entity_poly.pdbx_strand_id
1 'polypeptide(L)'
;MIKKLIAAFLILTLVPTAAIAAPPKPTQAQIDAAKKLEDEKKAAADASAAKLNSAKKTLKQLAAIATAKHKLYVSAQNELKMKTKQADLAMKHLQIAQESVNSGKRAIGKLAANAYVSGGGFTDLESLLKADGPQDLADRLSALDAVGQNNSTALDRYKSAEVVASSAQKAADTAKQAQAAATIKVASAKKAAEAAEAMQQEEVDKLQEVQNKLAKELAVAQ
;
A
#
# COMPACT_ATOMS: atom_id res chain seq x y z
N MET A 1 39.40 9.93 -21.97
CA MET A 1 40.24 10.43 -23.08
C MET A 1 39.76 11.85 -23.37
N ILE A 2 40.52 12.91 -23.08
CA ILE A 2 41.51 13.59 -23.94
C ILE A 2 42.29 14.54 -23.00
N LYS A 3 43.52 14.17 -22.64
CA LYS A 3 44.80 14.80 -23.02
C LYS A 3 45.13 16.15 -22.35
N LYS A 4 46.11 16.08 -21.45
CA LYS A 4 47.01 17.16 -21.04
C LYS A 4 47.70 17.77 -22.27
N LEU A 5 47.88 19.09 -22.31
CA LEU A 5 48.90 19.75 -23.14
C LEU A 5 49.32 21.07 -22.47
N ILE A 6 50.61 21.10 -22.11
CA ILE A 6 51.39 22.28 -21.77
C ILE A 6 51.72 22.99 -23.09
N ALA A 7 51.60 24.32 -23.15
CA ALA A 7 52.46 25.15 -24.00
C ALA A 7 52.35 26.63 -23.59
N ALA A 8 53.43 27.12 -23.00
CA ALA A 8 53.70 28.54 -22.87
C ALA A 8 53.92 29.15 -24.28
N PHE A 9 53.32 30.30 -24.55
CA PHE A 9 53.70 31.13 -25.70
C PHE A 9 53.73 32.59 -25.25
N LEU A 10 54.95 33.05 -24.93
CA LEU A 10 55.29 34.44 -24.69
C LEU A 10 55.69 35.03 -26.04
N ILE A 11 54.84 35.88 -26.63
CA ILE A 11 55.19 36.64 -27.84
C ILE A 11 55.88 37.93 -27.38
N LEU A 12 57.17 38.03 -27.69
CA LEU A 12 58.03 39.19 -27.46
C LEU A 12 58.01 40.09 -28.71
N THR A 13 57.24 41.18 -28.69
CA THR A 13 57.37 42.26 -29.67
C THR A 13 58.23 43.38 -29.08
N LEU A 14 59.40 43.62 -29.68
CA LEU A 14 60.31 44.71 -29.34
C LEU A 14 59.70 46.07 -29.76
N VAL A 15 59.52 46.96 -28.79
CA VAL A 15 59.19 48.39 -28.95
C VAL A 15 60.17 49.16 -28.05
N PRO A 16 60.69 50.36 -28.43
CA PRO A 16 61.80 50.97 -27.72
C PRO A 16 61.46 51.35 -26.28
N THR A 17 62.44 51.08 -25.42
CA THR A 17 62.42 51.16 -23.96
C THR A 17 62.31 52.60 -23.45
N ALA A 18 61.13 52.97 -22.95
CA ALA A 18 61.08 53.70 -21.70
C ALA A 18 61.43 52.69 -20.60
N ALA A 19 62.38 53.02 -19.73
CA ALA A 19 62.80 52.17 -18.62
C ALA A 19 61.67 52.04 -17.58
N ILE A 20 60.71 51.14 -17.86
CA ILE A 20 59.86 50.57 -16.84
C ILE A 20 60.72 49.50 -16.17
N ALA A 21 61.10 49.76 -14.92
CA ALA A 21 61.85 48.82 -14.10
C ALA A 21 61.19 47.43 -14.23
N ALA A 22 61.99 46.41 -14.54
CA ALA A 22 61.53 45.03 -14.48
C ALA A 22 60.89 44.84 -13.10
N PRO A 23 59.65 44.31 -13.02
CA PRO A 23 59.00 44.11 -11.73
C PRO A 23 59.99 43.33 -10.83
N PRO A 24 60.28 43.83 -9.63
CA PRO A 24 61.32 43.26 -8.78
C PRO A 24 61.05 41.77 -8.57
N LYS A 25 62.10 40.93 -8.62
CA LYS A 25 61.99 39.51 -8.31
C LYS A 25 61.21 39.34 -7.00
N PRO A 26 60.23 38.42 -6.92
CA PRO A 26 59.45 38.24 -5.71
C PRO A 26 60.41 38.03 -4.54
N THR A 27 60.26 38.86 -3.51
CA THR A 27 61.02 38.73 -2.27
C THR A 27 60.65 37.41 -1.58
N GLN A 28 61.57 36.82 -0.81
CA GLN A 28 61.33 35.55 -0.11
C GLN A 28 60.05 35.61 0.75
N ALA A 29 59.78 36.78 1.36
CA ALA A 29 58.54 37.05 2.10
C ALA A 29 57.27 36.97 1.23
N GLN A 30 57.32 37.38 -0.05
CA GLN A 30 56.20 37.25 -0.99
C GLN A 30 55.97 35.80 -1.42
N ILE A 31 57.03 34.99 -1.53
CA ILE A 31 56.93 33.56 -1.85
C ILE A 31 56.33 32.78 -0.68
N ASP A 32 56.79 33.07 0.54
CA ASP A 32 56.29 32.40 1.74
C ASP A 32 54.84 32.81 2.06
N ALA A 33 54.48 34.09 1.84
CA ALA A 33 53.10 34.55 1.95
C ALA A 33 52.18 33.92 0.89
N ALA A 34 52.65 33.76 -0.35
CA ALA A 34 51.89 33.09 -1.40
C ALA A 34 51.67 31.59 -1.11
N LYS A 35 52.71 30.88 -0.63
CA LYS A 35 52.58 29.48 -0.18
C LYS A 35 51.59 29.33 0.97
N LYS A 36 51.65 30.22 1.96
CA LYS A 36 50.72 30.19 3.09
C LYS A 36 49.26 30.39 2.62
N LEU A 37 49.04 31.31 1.67
CA LEU A 37 47.73 31.54 1.07
C LEU A 37 47.23 30.33 0.27
N GLU A 38 48.14 29.63 -0.43
CA GLU A 38 47.84 28.40 -1.17
C GLU A 38 47.45 27.25 -0.23
N ASP A 39 48.19 27.06 0.86
CA ASP A 39 47.90 26.05 1.88
C ASP A 39 46.57 26.33 2.59
N GLU A 40 46.27 27.60 2.91
CA GLU A 40 44.98 28.02 3.46
C GLU A 40 43.82 27.75 2.48
N LYS A 41 44.00 28.05 1.19
CA LYS A 41 43.00 27.75 0.14
C LYS A 41 42.78 26.24 -0.04
N LYS A 42 43.86 25.45 0.02
CA LYS A 42 43.79 23.98 -0.06
C LYS A 42 43.05 23.39 1.14
N ALA A 43 43.36 23.85 2.35
CA ALA A 43 42.67 23.43 3.56
C ALA A 43 41.16 23.77 3.52
N ALA A 44 40.81 24.96 3.01
CA ALA A 44 39.41 25.34 2.80
C ALA A 44 38.69 24.45 1.77
N ALA A 45 39.35 24.14 0.65
CA ALA A 45 38.81 23.25 -0.38
C ALA A 45 38.60 21.82 0.14
N ASP A 46 39.55 21.27 0.88
CA ASP A 46 39.47 19.94 1.48
C ASP A 46 38.36 19.85 2.54
N ALA A 47 38.23 20.87 3.39
CA ALA A 47 37.16 20.96 4.38
C ALA A 47 35.77 21.00 3.71
N SER A 48 35.65 21.73 2.61
CA SER A 48 34.40 21.82 1.86
C SER A 48 34.08 20.55 1.06
N ALA A 49 35.10 19.89 0.51
CA ALA A 49 34.94 18.56 -0.10
C ALA A 49 34.48 17.52 0.93
N ALA A 50 35.01 17.56 2.16
CA ALA A 50 34.57 16.69 3.24
C ALA A 50 33.10 16.94 3.62
N LYS A 51 32.68 18.20 3.75
CA LYS A 51 31.27 18.57 4.00
C LYS A 51 30.34 18.05 2.90
N LEU A 52 30.71 18.26 1.63
CA LEU A 52 29.94 17.81 0.48
C LEU A 52 29.82 16.27 0.44
N ASN A 53 30.91 15.55 0.71
CA ASN A 53 30.92 14.09 0.72
C ASN A 53 30.04 13.52 1.84
N SER A 54 30.06 14.15 3.02
CA SER A 54 29.17 13.80 4.14
C SER A 54 27.70 13.99 3.76
N ALA A 55 27.33 15.16 3.23
CA ALA A 55 25.95 15.44 2.81
C ALA A 55 25.48 14.49 1.70
N LYS A 56 26.33 14.18 0.70
CA LYS A 56 26.02 13.18 -0.34
C LYS A 56 25.76 11.80 0.24
N LYS A 57 26.51 11.40 1.28
CA LYS A 57 26.33 10.11 1.96
C LYS A 57 24.99 10.07 2.69
N THR A 58 24.66 11.14 3.43
CA THR A 58 23.35 11.30 4.10
C THR A 58 22.21 11.25 3.10
N LEU A 59 22.30 12.01 2.00
CA LEU A 59 21.30 12.01 0.94
C LEU A 59 21.09 10.61 0.34
N LYS A 60 22.18 9.85 0.09
CA LYS A 60 22.07 8.47 -0.41
C LYS A 60 21.35 7.56 0.58
N GLN A 61 21.58 7.73 1.88
CA GLN A 61 20.88 6.97 2.92
C GLN A 61 19.40 7.33 2.97
N LEU A 62 19.07 8.63 2.94
CA LEU A 62 17.69 9.11 2.93
C LEU A 62 16.92 8.66 1.68
N ALA A 63 17.54 8.71 0.50
CA ALA A 63 16.94 8.20 -0.73
C ALA A 63 16.65 6.68 -0.66
N ALA A 64 17.54 5.90 -0.06
CA ALA A 64 17.31 4.48 0.18
C ALA A 64 16.14 4.24 1.14
N ILE A 65 16.02 5.04 2.20
CA ILE A 65 14.91 5.00 3.16
C ILE A 65 13.59 5.37 2.47
N ALA A 66 13.55 6.47 1.73
CA ALA A 66 12.36 6.91 0.99
C ALA A 66 11.89 5.83 0.01
N THR A 67 12.82 5.26 -0.78
CA THR A 67 12.51 4.15 -1.69
C THR A 67 11.93 2.94 -0.94
N ALA A 68 12.50 2.57 0.20
CA ALA A 68 12.02 1.46 1.01
C ALA A 68 10.61 1.74 1.58
N LYS A 69 10.34 2.96 2.07
CA LYS A 69 9.02 3.36 2.57
C LYS A 69 7.97 3.42 1.46
N HIS A 70 8.34 3.93 0.29
CA HIS A 70 7.46 3.93 -0.88
C HIS A 70 7.09 2.50 -1.30
N LYS A 71 8.06 1.57 -1.31
CA LYS A 71 7.80 0.15 -1.57
C LYS A 71 6.81 -0.46 -0.57
N LEU A 72 6.92 -0.11 0.72
CA LEU A 72 5.96 -0.56 1.74
C LEU A 72 4.57 0.02 1.51
N TYR A 73 4.46 1.28 1.09
CA TYR A 73 3.18 1.89 0.73
C TYR A 73 2.51 1.18 -0.46
N VAL A 74 3.26 0.91 -1.53
CA VAL A 74 2.74 0.16 -2.69
C VAL A 74 2.34 -1.26 -2.28
N SER A 75 3.14 -1.93 -1.44
CA SER A 75 2.79 -3.25 -0.91
C SER A 75 1.49 -3.21 -0.11
N ALA A 76 1.29 -2.19 0.73
CA ALA A 76 0.06 -2.02 1.51
C ALA A 76 -1.15 -1.78 0.61
N GLN A 77 -1.01 -1.01 -0.47
CA GLN A 77 -2.09 -0.80 -1.45
C GLN A 77 -2.50 -2.10 -2.14
N ASN A 78 -1.52 -2.92 -2.52
CA ASN A 78 -1.78 -4.22 -3.14
C ASN A 78 -2.48 -5.18 -2.15
N GLU A 79 -2.05 -5.17 -0.89
CA GLU A 79 -2.72 -5.94 0.17
C GLU A 79 -4.18 -5.48 0.36
N LEU A 80 -4.43 -4.16 0.46
CA LEU A 80 -5.78 -3.62 0.55
C LEU A 80 -6.64 -4.06 -0.65
N LYS A 81 -6.11 -4.00 -1.87
CA LYS A 81 -6.83 -4.45 -3.07
C LYS A 81 -7.25 -5.92 -2.97
N MET A 82 -6.37 -6.78 -2.46
CA MET A 82 -6.67 -8.19 -2.26
C MET A 82 -7.72 -8.40 -1.16
N LYS A 83 -7.60 -7.67 -0.03
CA LYS A 83 -8.56 -7.76 1.08
C LYS A 83 -9.94 -7.24 0.70
N THR A 84 -10.02 -6.17 -0.09
CA THR A 84 -11.29 -5.67 -0.65
C THR A 84 -11.96 -6.73 -1.51
N LYS A 85 -11.24 -7.38 -2.43
CA LYS A 85 -11.79 -8.46 -3.25
C LYS A 85 -12.31 -9.64 -2.40
N GLN A 86 -11.58 -9.99 -1.34
CA GLN A 86 -12.00 -11.04 -0.41
C GLN A 86 -13.28 -10.65 0.35
N ALA A 87 -13.38 -9.40 0.82
CA ALA A 87 -14.58 -8.88 1.46
C ALA A 87 -15.78 -8.87 0.52
N ASP A 88 -15.60 -8.42 -0.72
CA ASP A 88 -16.67 -8.39 -1.73
C ASP A 88 -17.17 -9.81 -2.05
N LEU A 89 -16.27 -10.77 -2.20
CA LEU A 89 -16.63 -12.16 -2.45
C LEU A 89 -17.39 -12.77 -1.25
N ALA A 90 -16.91 -12.53 -0.03
CA ALA A 90 -17.55 -13.03 1.17
C ALA A 90 -18.96 -12.41 1.36
N MET A 91 -19.13 -11.12 1.05
CA MET A 91 -20.44 -10.46 1.06
C MET A 91 -21.41 -11.05 0.03
N LYS A 92 -20.94 -11.36 -1.18
CA LYS A 92 -21.77 -12.04 -2.19
C LYS A 92 -22.19 -13.43 -1.74
N HIS A 93 -21.27 -14.19 -1.15
CA HIS A 93 -21.58 -15.52 -0.62
C HIS A 93 -22.62 -15.44 0.52
N LEU A 94 -22.46 -14.47 1.42
CA LEU A 94 -23.44 -14.18 2.47
C LEU A 94 -24.82 -13.87 1.89
N GLN A 95 -24.91 -13.02 0.86
CA GLN A 95 -26.17 -12.68 0.22
C GLN A 95 -26.87 -13.93 -0.34
N ILE A 96 -26.16 -14.77 -1.08
CA ILE A 96 -26.69 -16.03 -1.64
C ILE A 96 -27.16 -16.98 -0.52
N ALA A 97 -26.41 -17.07 0.57
CA ALA A 97 -26.77 -17.90 1.71
C ALA A 97 -28.04 -17.37 2.42
N GLN A 98 -28.17 -16.06 2.59
CA GLN A 98 -29.35 -15.41 3.14
C GLN A 98 -30.59 -15.60 2.25
N GLU A 99 -30.42 -15.52 0.92
CA GLU A 99 -31.49 -15.82 -0.03
C GLU A 99 -31.98 -17.28 0.09
N SER A 100 -31.06 -18.22 0.34
CA SER A 100 -31.39 -19.63 0.59
C SER A 100 -32.18 -19.82 1.88
N VAL A 101 -31.79 -19.14 2.97
CA VAL A 101 -32.54 -19.13 4.24
C VAL A 101 -33.94 -18.56 4.03
N ASN A 102 -34.06 -17.43 3.34
CA ASN A 102 -35.34 -16.79 3.06
C ASN A 102 -36.24 -17.68 2.20
N SER A 103 -35.66 -18.40 1.23
CA SER A 103 -36.39 -19.38 0.42
C SER A 103 -36.93 -20.54 1.28
N GLY A 104 -36.08 -21.12 2.13
CA GLY A 104 -36.48 -22.17 3.07
C GLY A 104 -37.57 -21.69 4.04
N LYS A 105 -37.44 -20.47 4.58
CA LYS A 105 -38.44 -19.86 5.46
C LYS A 105 -39.80 -19.71 4.79
N ARG A 106 -39.83 -19.29 3.51
CA ARG A 106 -41.08 -19.22 2.73
C ARG A 106 -41.67 -20.60 2.49
N ALA A 107 -40.85 -21.60 2.18
CA ALA A 107 -41.32 -22.97 1.98
C ALA A 107 -41.97 -23.52 3.26
N ILE A 108 -41.28 -23.43 4.40
CA ILE A 108 -41.81 -23.84 5.71
C ILE A 108 -43.08 -23.04 6.06
N GLY A 109 -43.09 -21.73 5.81
CA GLY A 109 -44.27 -20.89 6.06
C GLY A 109 -45.51 -21.34 5.26
N LYS A 110 -45.34 -21.74 4.00
CA LYS A 110 -46.44 -22.31 3.19
C LYS A 110 -46.93 -23.64 3.75
N LEU A 111 -46.01 -24.51 4.20
CA LEU A 111 -46.36 -25.78 4.83
C LEU A 111 -47.16 -25.57 6.12
N ALA A 112 -46.71 -24.63 6.97
CA ALA A 112 -47.41 -24.27 8.19
C ALA A 112 -48.80 -23.67 7.92
N ALA A 113 -48.93 -22.79 6.91
CA ALA A 113 -50.20 -22.22 6.51
C ALA A 113 -51.18 -23.28 5.99
N ASN A 114 -50.71 -24.21 5.15
CA ASN A 114 -51.54 -25.32 4.66
C ASN A 114 -52.00 -26.22 5.81
N ALA A 115 -51.10 -26.58 6.74
CA ALA A 115 -51.46 -27.39 7.90
C ALA A 115 -52.50 -26.70 8.82
N TYR A 116 -52.42 -25.36 8.93
CA TYR A 116 -53.38 -24.58 9.68
C TYR A 116 -54.76 -24.51 9.00
N VAL A 117 -54.79 -24.23 7.69
CA VAL A 117 -56.04 -24.09 6.90
C VAL A 117 -56.74 -25.44 6.72
N SER A 118 -56.01 -26.54 6.56
CA SER A 118 -56.56 -27.89 6.43
C SER A 118 -57.02 -28.50 7.76
N GLY A 119 -57.12 -27.71 8.83
CA GLY A 119 -57.77 -28.12 10.08
C GLY A 119 -56.92 -29.00 11.00
N GLY A 120 -55.61 -28.76 11.04
CA GLY A 120 -54.72 -29.16 12.13
C GLY A 120 -54.96 -30.58 12.68
N GLY A 121 -54.59 -31.61 11.92
CA GLY A 121 -54.55 -33.00 12.37
C GLY A 121 -55.90 -33.70 12.54
N PHE A 122 -56.96 -33.02 12.98
CA PHE A 122 -58.28 -33.62 13.23
C PHE A 122 -59.02 -33.92 11.92
N THR A 123 -58.97 -33.02 10.94
CA THR A 123 -59.65 -33.21 9.63
C THR A 123 -58.94 -34.24 8.75
N ASP A 124 -57.60 -34.33 8.83
CA ASP A 124 -56.81 -35.38 8.17
C ASP A 124 -57.06 -36.75 8.80
N LEU A 125 -57.15 -36.83 10.13
CA LEU A 125 -57.54 -38.05 10.84
C LEU A 125 -58.96 -38.48 10.48
N GLU A 126 -59.91 -37.55 10.41
CA GLU A 126 -61.28 -37.82 10.02
C GLU A 126 -61.38 -38.26 8.54
N SER A 127 -60.54 -37.70 7.67
CA SER A 127 -60.38 -38.11 6.26
C SER A 127 -59.79 -39.52 6.12
N LEU A 128 -58.84 -39.91 6.98
CA LEU A 128 -58.31 -41.28 7.06
C LEU A 128 -59.34 -42.27 7.64
N LEU A 129 -60.09 -41.85 8.66
CA LEU A 129 -61.13 -42.65 9.31
C LEU A 129 -62.36 -42.88 8.41
N LYS A 130 -62.63 -41.97 7.45
CA LYS A 130 -63.72 -42.05 6.48
C LYS A 130 -63.31 -42.67 5.13
N ALA A 131 -62.16 -43.34 5.03
CA ALA A 131 -61.72 -43.96 3.78
C ALA A 131 -62.74 -45.00 3.27
N ASP A 132 -63.00 -45.03 1.96
CA ASP A 132 -64.04 -45.86 1.32
C ASP A 132 -63.66 -47.34 1.15
N GLY A 133 -62.55 -47.76 1.78
CA GLY A 133 -62.03 -49.13 1.75
C GLY A 133 -60.53 -49.19 2.05
N PRO A 134 -59.96 -50.41 2.18
CA PRO A 134 -58.56 -50.60 2.54
C PRO A 134 -57.57 -50.07 1.49
N GLN A 135 -57.94 -50.03 0.21
CA GLN A 135 -57.11 -49.46 -0.86
C GLN A 135 -57.07 -47.93 -0.80
N ASP A 136 -58.23 -47.27 -0.61
CA ASP A 136 -58.30 -45.80 -0.45
C ASP A 136 -57.53 -45.34 0.81
N LEU A 137 -57.62 -46.10 1.91
CA LEU A 137 -56.81 -45.84 3.10
C LEU A 137 -55.30 -45.93 2.80
N ALA A 138 -54.86 -46.95 2.06
CA ALA A 138 -53.44 -47.13 1.72
C ALA A 138 -52.92 -45.99 0.84
N ASP A 139 -53.71 -45.52 -0.13
CA ASP A 139 -53.36 -44.40 -1.01
C ASP A 139 -53.25 -43.10 -0.21
N ARG A 140 -54.20 -42.83 0.70
CA ARG A 140 -54.18 -41.66 1.59
C ARG A 140 -53.00 -41.67 2.55
N LEU A 141 -52.67 -42.82 3.15
CA LEU A 141 -51.50 -42.96 4.02
C LEU A 141 -50.20 -42.74 3.25
N SER A 142 -50.10 -43.24 2.01
CA SER A 142 -48.94 -43.03 1.15
C SER A 142 -48.77 -41.55 0.78
N ALA A 143 -49.87 -40.85 0.49
CA ALA A 143 -49.85 -39.41 0.23
C ALA A 143 -49.43 -38.61 1.48
N LEU A 144 -49.93 -38.97 2.67
CA LEU A 144 -49.57 -38.34 3.93
C LEU A 144 -48.08 -38.55 4.26
N ASP A 145 -47.57 -39.77 4.08
CA ASP A 145 -46.15 -40.08 4.26
C ASP A 145 -45.28 -39.25 3.31
N ALA A 146 -45.66 -39.15 2.03
CA ALA A 146 -44.97 -38.30 1.06
C ALA A 146 -44.97 -36.82 1.48
N VAL A 147 -46.08 -36.29 2.02
CA VAL A 147 -46.13 -34.93 2.57
C VAL A 147 -45.21 -34.78 3.79
N GLY A 148 -45.22 -35.76 4.71
CA GLY A 148 -44.35 -35.78 5.89
C GLY A 148 -42.86 -35.77 5.52
N GLN A 149 -42.45 -36.63 4.58
CA GLN A 149 -41.07 -36.68 4.06
C GLN A 149 -40.67 -35.36 3.39
N ASN A 150 -41.56 -34.76 2.60
CA ASN A 150 -41.32 -33.46 1.97
C ASN A 150 -41.15 -32.35 3.01
N ASN A 151 -41.96 -32.35 4.08
CA ASN A 151 -41.87 -31.39 5.18
C ASN A 151 -40.55 -31.52 5.95
N SER A 152 -40.16 -32.75 6.31
CA SER A 152 -38.87 -33.00 6.96
C SER A 152 -37.72 -32.53 6.10
N THR A 153 -37.73 -32.88 4.80
CA THR A 153 -36.70 -32.47 3.84
C THR A 153 -36.62 -30.94 3.71
N ALA A 154 -37.76 -30.24 3.70
CA ALA A 154 -37.79 -28.78 3.66
C ALA A 154 -37.19 -28.15 4.92
N LEU A 155 -37.48 -28.70 6.10
CA LEU A 155 -36.92 -28.26 7.37
C LEU A 155 -35.41 -28.50 7.43
N ASP A 156 -34.93 -29.66 7.00
CA ASP A 156 -33.51 -30.00 7.00
C ASP A 156 -32.71 -29.10 6.04
N ARG A 157 -33.26 -28.82 4.86
CA ARG A 157 -32.68 -27.84 3.91
C ARG A 157 -32.62 -26.44 4.51
N TYR A 158 -33.67 -26.00 5.21
CA TYR A 158 -33.68 -24.70 5.88
C TYR A 158 -32.61 -24.60 6.98
N LYS A 159 -32.55 -25.58 7.88
CA LYS A 159 -31.52 -25.64 8.95
C LYS A 159 -30.11 -25.64 8.37
N SER A 160 -29.90 -26.40 7.29
CA SER A 160 -28.62 -26.42 6.57
C SER A 160 -28.28 -25.05 5.99
N ALA A 161 -29.26 -24.37 5.38
CA ALA A 161 -29.07 -23.01 4.88
C ALA A 161 -28.76 -22.00 5.99
N GLU A 162 -29.35 -22.13 7.18
CA GLU A 162 -29.04 -21.27 8.34
C GLU A 162 -27.61 -21.44 8.82
N VAL A 163 -27.10 -22.67 8.87
CA VAL A 163 -25.70 -22.95 9.21
C VAL A 163 -24.76 -22.33 8.18
N VAL A 164 -25.06 -22.50 6.88
CA VAL A 164 -24.28 -21.90 5.79
C VAL A 164 -24.32 -20.37 5.89
N ALA A 165 -25.49 -19.76 6.09
CA ALA A 165 -25.61 -18.31 6.23
C ALA A 165 -24.85 -17.76 7.45
N SER A 166 -24.92 -18.46 8.59
CA SER A 166 -24.19 -18.06 9.81
C SER A 166 -22.67 -18.11 9.60
N SER A 167 -22.17 -19.17 8.95
CA SER A 167 -20.75 -19.27 8.61
C SER A 167 -20.32 -18.20 7.58
N ALA A 168 -21.16 -17.93 6.58
CA ALA A 168 -20.92 -16.90 5.58
C ALA A 168 -20.89 -15.49 6.22
N GLN A 169 -21.75 -15.24 7.21
CA GLN A 169 -21.79 -13.98 7.96
C GLN A 169 -20.47 -13.75 8.68
N LYS A 170 -20.01 -14.75 9.45
CA LYS A 170 -18.72 -14.69 10.16
C LYS A 170 -17.56 -14.46 9.20
N ALA A 171 -17.57 -15.13 8.04
CA ALA A 171 -16.54 -14.96 7.01
C ALA A 171 -16.55 -13.53 6.43
N ALA A 172 -17.73 -12.99 6.12
CA ALA A 172 -17.90 -11.63 5.62
C ALA A 172 -17.42 -10.57 6.63
N ASP A 173 -17.78 -10.74 7.91
CA ASP A 173 -17.36 -9.82 8.98
C ASP A 173 -15.83 -9.85 9.17
N THR A 174 -15.25 -11.05 9.18
CA THR A 174 -13.79 -11.22 9.26
C THR A 174 -13.09 -10.56 8.06
N ALA A 175 -13.62 -10.74 6.86
CA ALA A 175 -13.06 -10.14 5.65
C ALA A 175 -13.16 -8.61 5.66
N LYS A 176 -14.28 -8.04 6.14
CA LYS A 176 -14.44 -6.59 6.33
C LYS A 176 -13.46 -6.02 7.37
N GLN A 177 -13.26 -6.71 8.48
CA GLN A 177 -12.28 -6.29 9.49
C GLN A 177 -10.86 -6.31 8.90
N ALA A 178 -10.50 -7.34 8.14
CA ALA A 178 -9.21 -7.42 7.47
C ALA A 178 -9.02 -6.31 6.42
N GLN A 179 -10.07 -5.96 5.68
CA GLN A 179 -10.07 -4.82 4.76
C GLN A 179 -9.84 -3.50 5.52
N ALA A 180 -10.56 -3.26 6.61
CA ALA A 180 -10.41 -2.05 7.42
C ALA A 180 -8.99 -1.92 7.99
N ALA A 181 -8.42 -3.01 8.51
CA ALA A 181 -7.04 -3.04 8.98
C ALA A 181 -6.04 -2.73 7.84
N ALA A 182 -6.26 -3.27 6.64
CA ALA A 182 -5.44 -2.96 5.48
C ALA A 182 -5.55 -1.49 5.07
N THR A 183 -6.72 -0.87 5.16
CA THR A 183 -6.91 0.58 4.91
C THR A 183 -6.09 1.43 5.88
N ILE A 184 -6.12 1.09 7.17
CA ILE A 184 -5.30 1.77 8.19
C ILE A 184 -3.81 1.61 7.88
N LYS A 185 -3.38 0.41 7.47
CA LYS A 185 -2.00 0.13 7.07
C LYS A 185 -1.56 0.98 5.88
N VAL A 186 -2.42 1.14 4.86
CA VAL A 186 -2.15 2.02 3.71
C VAL A 186 -1.95 3.46 4.15
N ALA A 187 -2.84 3.99 5.00
CA ALA A 187 -2.73 5.36 5.51
C ALA A 187 -1.43 5.58 6.31
N SER A 188 -1.08 4.63 7.19
CA SER A 188 0.16 4.67 7.96
C SER A 188 1.40 4.62 7.05
N ALA A 189 1.42 3.70 6.08
CA ALA A 189 2.53 3.56 5.14
C ALA A 189 2.69 4.79 4.24
N LYS A 190 1.57 5.41 3.82
CA LYS A 190 1.57 6.66 3.06
C LYS A 190 2.23 7.79 3.85
N LYS A 191 1.79 8.02 5.09
CA LYS A 191 2.38 9.05 5.96
C LYS A 191 3.88 8.83 6.18
N ALA A 192 4.29 7.57 6.35
CA ALA A 192 5.70 7.23 6.52
C ALA A 192 6.54 7.44 5.24
N ALA A 193 5.96 7.20 4.06
CA ALA A 193 6.60 7.47 2.78
C ALA A 193 6.75 8.98 2.54
N GLU A 194 5.68 9.75 2.74
CA GLU A 194 5.68 11.21 2.61
C GLU A 194 6.69 11.87 3.57
N ALA A 195 6.76 11.39 4.82
CA ALA A 195 7.75 11.88 5.77
C ALA A 195 9.20 11.58 5.33
N ALA A 196 9.45 10.41 4.73
CA ALA A 196 10.77 10.05 4.23
C ALA A 196 11.16 10.87 2.99
N GLU A 197 10.21 11.13 2.09
CA GLU A 197 10.39 12.00 0.93
C GLU A 197 10.68 13.45 1.36
N ALA A 198 9.97 13.95 2.37
CA ALA A 198 10.21 15.28 2.93
C ALA A 198 11.62 15.42 3.53
N MET A 199 12.07 14.44 4.33
CA MET A 199 13.44 14.42 4.85
C MET A 199 14.50 14.34 3.75
N GLN A 200 14.25 13.56 2.70
CA GLN A 200 15.14 13.49 1.54
C GLN A 200 15.21 14.86 0.84
N GLN A 201 14.08 15.52 0.62
CA GLN A 201 14.04 16.83 -0.04
C GLN A 201 14.77 17.91 0.78
N GLU A 202 14.58 17.91 2.10
CA GLU A 202 15.29 18.83 2.99
C GLU A 202 16.82 18.68 2.87
N GLU A 203 17.32 17.44 2.76
CA GLU A 203 18.76 17.18 2.56
C GLU A 203 19.24 17.60 1.16
N VAL A 204 18.39 17.46 0.12
CA VAL A 204 18.69 17.98 -1.23
C VAL A 204 18.85 19.50 -1.18
N ASP A 205 17.93 20.20 -0.51
CA ASP A 205 17.95 21.67 -0.42
C ASP A 205 19.20 22.15 0.34
N LYS A 206 19.53 21.52 1.47
CA LYS A 206 20.79 21.78 2.21
C LYS A 206 22.03 21.55 1.35
N LEU A 207 22.04 20.47 0.57
CA LEU A 207 23.18 20.13 -0.28
C LEU A 207 23.35 21.15 -1.42
N GLN A 208 22.25 21.67 -1.97
CA GLN A 208 22.28 22.76 -2.95
C GLN A 208 22.85 24.04 -2.34
N GLU A 209 22.48 24.39 -1.11
CA GLU A 209 23.07 25.55 -0.41
C GLU A 209 24.57 25.40 -0.18
N VAL A 210 25.03 24.21 0.24
CA VAL A 210 26.46 23.91 0.42
C VAL A 210 27.21 24.07 -0.91
N GLN A 211 26.66 23.55 -2.02
CA GLN A 211 27.26 23.71 -3.34
C GLN A 211 27.34 25.18 -3.77
N ASN A 212 26.25 25.94 -3.56
CA ASN A 212 26.18 27.35 -3.93
C ASN A 212 27.19 28.19 -3.13
N LYS A 213 27.34 27.95 -1.82
CA LYS A 213 28.35 28.61 -0.98
C LYS A 213 29.76 28.27 -1.44
N LEU A 214 30.03 26.99 -1.70
CA LEU A 214 31.34 26.55 -2.14
C LEU A 214 31.74 27.12 -3.51
N ALA A 215 30.79 27.20 -4.45
CA ALA A 215 31.03 27.82 -5.75
C ALA A 215 31.39 29.31 -5.63
N LYS A 216 30.74 30.05 -4.71
CA LYS A 216 31.07 31.45 -4.44
C LYS A 216 32.44 31.61 -3.79
N GLU A 217 32.77 30.78 -2.80
CA GLU A 217 34.09 30.80 -2.13
C GLU A 217 35.23 30.51 -3.12
N LEU A 218 35.04 29.53 -4.01
CA LEU A 218 36.01 29.21 -5.07
C LEU A 218 36.17 30.35 -6.08
N ALA A 219 35.09 31.04 -6.44
CA ALA A 219 35.14 32.18 -7.36
C ALA A 219 35.86 33.40 -6.77
N VAL A 220 35.76 33.63 -5.45
CA VAL A 220 36.49 34.70 -4.75
C VAL A 220 37.96 34.34 -4.51
N ALA A 221 38.30 33.05 -4.52
CA ALA A 221 39.66 32.56 -4.34
C ALA A 221 40.49 32.47 -5.64
N GLN A 222 39.91 32.72 -6.81
CA GLN A 222 40.61 32.82 -8.11
C GLN A 222 41.18 34.22 -8.32
#